data_AF-X1W284-F1
#
_entry.id   AF-X1W284-F1
#
_cell.length_a   1.000
_cell.length_b   1.000
_cell.length_c   1.000
_cell.angle_alpha   90.00
_cell.angle_beta   90.00
_cell.angle_gamma   90.00
#
_symmetry.space_group_name_H-M   'P 1'
#
loop_
_entity.id
_entity.type
_entity.pdbx_description
1 polymer ?
#
loop_
_entity_poly.entity_id
_entity_poly.type
_entity_poly.pdbx_seq_one_letter_code
_entity_poly.pdbx_strand_id
1 'polypeptide(L)'
;NVADIRESPVRGIVKELKEYGVEITGFDPLLNGAELEDEFGIRLLKDWKEVMKAEMDCIIFTVAHSSFGRLKLNDLKKMQNLSPVLIDIREIFDAEEARRAG
;
A
#
# COMPACT_ATOMS: atom_id res chain seq x y z
N ASN A 1 -6.72 0.36 17.05
CA ASN A 1 -6.72 0.92 15.68
C ASN A 1 -7.67 2.09 15.64
N VAL A 2 -7.17 3.30 15.39
CA VAL A 2 -7.98 4.51 15.18
C VAL A 2 -7.75 4.95 13.73
N ALA A 3 -8.83 5.22 13.03
CA ALA A 3 -8.83 5.70 11.65
C ALA A 3 -8.69 7.24 11.63
N ASP A 4 -7.53 7.76 12.06
CA ASP A 4 -7.25 9.19 11.94
C ASP A 4 -6.21 9.41 10.83
N ILE A 5 -6.69 9.89 9.69
CA ILE A 5 -5.88 10.18 8.49
C ILE A 5 -5.33 11.62 8.47
N ARG A 6 -5.81 12.50 9.37
CA ARG A 6 -5.55 13.96 9.32
C ARG A 6 -4.10 14.33 9.63
N GLU A 7 -3.41 13.51 10.41
CA GLU A 7 -1.97 13.64 10.70
C GLU A 7 -1.15 12.46 10.20
N SER A 8 -1.67 11.70 9.23
CA SER A 8 -0.97 10.52 8.76
C SER A 8 0.28 10.90 7.95
N PRO A 9 1.47 10.32 8.26
CA PRO A 9 2.69 10.51 7.46
C PRO A 9 2.50 10.08 5.99
N VAL A 10 1.45 9.31 5.70
CA VAL A 10 0.99 8.98 4.35
C VAL A 10 0.84 10.22 3.47
N ARG A 11 0.36 11.35 4.01
CA ARG A 11 0.17 12.57 3.21
C ARG A 11 1.46 13.10 2.61
N GLY A 12 2.55 13.07 3.39
CA GLY A 12 3.88 13.48 2.93
C GLY A 12 4.38 12.56 1.82
N ILE A 13 4.29 11.24 2.04
CA ILE A 13 4.70 10.22 1.08
C ILE A 13 3.94 10.37 -0.25
N VAL A 14 2.61 10.50 -0.19
CA VAL A 14 1.76 10.67 -1.38
C VAL A 14 2.13 11.93 -2.15
N LYS A 15 2.33 13.05 -1.43
CA LYS A 15 2.69 14.33 -2.06
C LYS A 15 4.04 14.24 -2.76
N GLU A 16 5.06 13.71 -2.08
CA GLU A 16 6.43 13.63 -2.61
C GLU A 16 6.49 12.71 -3.83
N LEU A 17 5.89 11.52 -3.77
CA LEU A 17 5.84 10.58 -4.90
C LEU A 17 5.09 11.19 -6.11
N LYS A 18 4.01 11.95 -5.88
CA LYS A 18 3.33 12.69 -6.95
C LYS A 18 4.21 13.77 -7.59
N GLU A 19 5.02 14.48 -6.80
CA GLU A 19 5.96 15.49 -7.32
C GLU A 19 7.02 14.86 -8.25
N TYR A 20 7.38 13.60 -8.02
CA TYR A 20 8.23 12.81 -8.93
C TYR A 20 7.50 12.19 -10.12
N GLY A 21 6.18 12.42 -10.27
CA GLY A 21 5.38 11.88 -11.37
C GLY A 21 4.96 10.43 -11.21
N VAL A 22 5.03 9.87 -10.00
CA VAL A 22 4.58 8.50 -9.71
C VAL A 22 3.06 8.44 -9.70
N GLU A 23 2.50 7.44 -10.38
CA GLU A 23 1.07 7.12 -10.28
C GLU A 23 0.79 6.38 -8.97
N ILE A 24 -0.11 6.94 -8.16
CA ILE A 24 -0.39 6.41 -6.83
C ILE A 24 -1.81 5.87 -6.78
N THR A 25 -1.92 4.63 -6.32
CA THR A 25 -3.17 3.99 -5.96
C THR A 25 -3.14 3.57 -4.50
N GLY A 26 -4.20 3.86 -3.74
CA GLY A 26 -4.32 3.53 -2.32
C GLY A 26 -5.32 2.40 -2.04
N PHE A 27 -5.13 1.72 -0.93
CA PHE A 27 -6.09 0.77 -0.38
C PHE A 27 -6.01 0.77 1.15
N ASP A 28 -7.14 0.96 1.81
CA ASP A 28 -7.26 0.80 3.25
C ASP A 28 -8.54 -0.01 3.56
N PRO A 29 -8.42 -1.18 4.21
CA PRO A 29 -9.58 -2.02 4.53
C PRO A 29 -10.51 -1.42 5.59
N LEU A 30 -10.10 -0.37 6.30
CA LEU A 30 -10.86 0.26 7.39
C LEU A 30 -11.50 1.59 7.00
N LEU A 31 -11.13 2.18 5.86
CA LEU A 31 -11.65 3.47 5.41
C LEU A 31 -12.57 3.29 4.20
N ASN A 32 -13.60 4.12 4.14
CA ASN A 32 -14.40 4.23 2.93
C ASN A 32 -13.59 5.01 1.86
N GLY A 33 -13.79 4.67 0.59
CA GLY A 33 -13.01 5.27 -0.49
C GLY A 33 -13.22 6.79 -0.67
N ALA A 34 -14.35 7.34 -0.22
CA ALA A 34 -14.65 8.75 -0.42
C ALA A 34 -13.72 9.66 0.42
N GLU A 35 -13.48 9.31 1.68
CA GLU A 35 -12.66 10.13 2.60
C GLU A 35 -11.19 10.19 2.17
N LEU A 36 -10.66 9.11 1.62
CA LEU A 36 -9.28 9.03 1.14
C LEU A 36 -9.09 9.71 -0.24
N GLU A 37 -10.08 9.63 -1.13
CA GLU A 37 -10.02 10.31 -2.44
C GLU A 37 -10.01 11.83 -2.25
N ASP A 38 -10.87 12.36 -1.38
CA ASP A 38 -10.94 13.80 -1.09
C ASP A 38 -9.68 14.30 -0.37
N GLU A 39 -9.11 13.52 0.55
CA GLU A 39 -7.93 13.94 1.34
C GLU A 39 -6.62 13.86 0.54
N PHE A 40 -6.42 12.82 -0.27
CA PHE A 40 -5.14 12.53 -0.92
C PHE A 40 -5.16 12.75 -2.45
N GLY A 41 -6.34 12.87 -3.06
CA GLY A 41 -6.51 13.00 -4.51
C GLY A 41 -5.89 11.85 -5.30
N ILE A 42 -5.89 10.65 -4.74
CA ILE A 42 -5.35 9.43 -5.38
C ILE A 42 -6.49 8.49 -5.75
N ARG A 43 -6.25 7.64 -6.75
CA ARG A 43 -7.18 6.55 -7.04
C ARG A 43 -7.19 5.56 -5.89
N LEU A 44 -8.37 5.06 -5.52
CA LEU A 44 -8.48 3.99 -4.52
C LEU A 44 -8.99 2.69 -5.11
N LEU A 45 -8.48 1.58 -4.56
CA LEU A 45 -9.00 0.25 -4.79
C LEU A 45 -10.11 -0.01 -3.79
N LYS A 46 -11.22 -0.57 -4.28
CA LYS A 46 -12.44 -0.73 -3.48
C LYS A 46 -12.39 -1.94 -2.56
N ASP A 47 -11.69 -2.97 -2.99
CA ASP A 47 -11.64 -4.24 -2.29
C ASP A 47 -10.36 -5.03 -2.61
N TRP A 48 -10.17 -6.12 -1.88
CA TRP A 48 -9.07 -7.05 -2.09
C TRP A 48 -9.02 -7.67 -3.48
N LYS A 49 -10.15 -7.78 -4.19
CA LYS A 49 -10.19 -8.35 -5.53
C LYS A 49 -9.60 -7.39 -6.55
N GLU A 50 -9.79 -6.09 -6.39
CA GLU A 50 -9.11 -5.06 -7.17
C GLU A 50 -7.62 -5.01 -6.82
N VAL A 51 -7.27 -5.08 -5.54
CA VAL A 51 -5.88 -5.16 -5.04
C VAL A 51 -5.13 -6.33 -5.66
N MET A 52 -5.71 -7.54 -5.65
CA MET A 52 -5.07 -8.73 -6.21
C MET A 52 -4.93 -8.72 -7.74
N LYS A 53 -5.60 -7.80 -8.44
CA LYS A 53 -5.50 -7.60 -9.89
C LYS A 53 -4.64 -6.40 -10.26
N ALA A 54 -4.22 -5.62 -9.28
CA ALA A 54 -3.34 -4.50 -9.50
C ALA A 54 -1.98 -5.02 -9.97
N GLU A 55 -1.41 -4.33 -10.95
CA GLU A 55 -0.07 -4.56 -11.46
C GLU A 55 0.76 -3.36 -11.00
N MET A 56 1.55 -3.54 -9.95
CA MET A 56 2.27 -2.46 -9.27
C MET A 56 3.77 -2.68 -9.33
N ASP A 57 4.51 -1.60 -9.59
CA ASP A 57 5.98 -1.63 -9.57
C ASP A 57 6.53 -1.49 -8.14
N CYS A 58 5.76 -0.89 -7.24
CA CYS A 58 6.10 -0.72 -5.83
C CYS A 58 4.88 -0.87 -4.92
N ILE A 59 5.06 -1.54 -3.79
CA ILE A 59 4.07 -1.63 -2.71
C ILE A 59 4.68 -1.02 -1.45
N ILE A 60 3.97 -0.06 -0.86
CA ILE A 60 4.38 0.61 0.38
C ILE A 60 3.36 0.33 1.47
N PHE A 61 3.79 -0.32 2.56
CA PHE A 61 2.98 -0.48 3.76
C PHE A 61 3.26 0.68 4.72
N THR A 62 2.33 1.64 4.75
CA THR A 62 2.44 2.86 5.57
C THR A 62 1.80 2.70 6.95
N VAL A 63 0.88 1.74 7.11
CA VAL A 63 0.15 1.46 8.34
C VAL A 63 0.03 -0.05 8.57
N ALA A 64 0.30 -0.48 9.80
CA ALA A 64 0.14 -1.88 10.21
C ALA A 64 -1.28 -2.13 10.72
N HIS A 65 -2.27 -2.07 9.82
CA HIS A 65 -3.57 -2.62 10.16
C HIS A 65 -3.43 -4.13 10.31
N SER A 66 -3.90 -4.68 11.43
CA SER A 66 -3.90 -6.13 11.71
C SER A 66 -4.56 -6.96 10.59
N SER A 67 -5.39 -6.34 9.77
CA SER A 67 -5.98 -6.85 8.54
C SER A 67 -4.95 -7.33 7.51
N PHE A 68 -3.78 -6.68 7.44
CA PHE A 68 -2.70 -7.02 6.51
C PHE A 68 -1.89 -8.24 6.95
N GLY A 69 -1.97 -8.66 8.20
CA GLY A 69 -1.24 -9.84 8.71
C GLY A 69 -1.67 -11.18 8.10
N ARG A 70 -2.70 -11.18 7.25
CA ARG A 70 -3.12 -12.36 6.47
C ARG A 70 -2.46 -12.44 5.10
N LEU A 71 -1.87 -11.35 4.61
CA LEU A 71 -1.12 -11.35 3.36
C LEU A 71 0.17 -12.13 3.55
N LYS A 72 0.50 -12.97 2.56
CA LYS A 72 1.81 -13.61 2.46
C LYS A 72 2.64 -12.92 1.39
N LEU A 73 3.96 -13.03 1.45
CA LEU A 73 4.87 -12.53 0.41
C LEU A 73 4.49 -13.05 -0.99
N ASN A 74 4.00 -14.29 -1.08
CA ASN A 74 3.51 -14.86 -2.34
C ASN A 74 2.24 -14.20 -2.89
N ASP A 75 1.42 -13.57 -2.03
CA ASP A 75 0.28 -12.79 -2.49
C ASP A 75 0.75 -11.45 -3.05
N LEU A 76 1.75 -10.82 -2.41
CA LEU A 76 2.38 -9.58 -2.92
C LEU A 76 2.94 -9.75 -4.32
N LYS A 77 3.65 -10.85 -4.55
CA LYS A 77 4.21 -11.18 -5.86
C LYS A 77 3.18 -11.26 -6.99
N LYS A 78 1.95 -11.66 -6.69
CA LYS A 78 0.89 -11.74 -7.71
C LYS A 78 0.37 -10.37 -8.12
N MET A 79 0.59 -9.37 -7.27
CA MET A 79 0.16 -7.97 -7.48
C MET A 79 1.26 -7.11 -8.09
N GLN A 80 2.40 -7.72 -8.38
CA GLN A 80 3.65 -7.03 -8.65
C GLN A 80 4.13 -7.31 -10.08
N ASN A 81 4.62 -6.27 -10.74
CA ASN A 81 5.28 -6.38 -12.04
C ASN A 81 6.67 -7.02 -11.92
N LEU A 82 7.39 -7.14 -13.03
CA LEU A 82 8.76 -7.64 -13.05
C LEU A 82 9.68 -6.72 -12.22
N SER A 83 10.27 -7.28 -11.15
CA SER A 83 11.18 -6.61 -10.19
C SER A 83 10.51 -5.58 -9.26
N PRO A 84 9.59 -6.02 -8.40
CA PRO A 84 8.85 -5.10 -7.56
C PRO A 84 9.63 -4.64 -6.33
N VAL A 85 9.37 -3.40 -5.91
CA VAL A 85 9.94 -2.85 -4.68
C VAL A 85 8.93 -2.94 -3.56
N LEU A 86 9.28 -3.64 -2.48
CA LEU A 86 8.52 -3.65 -1.23
C LEU A 86 9.15 -2.69 -0.22
N ILE A 87 8.38 -1.69 0.22
CA ILE A 87 8.75 -0.79 1.32
C ILE A 87 7.82 -1.07 2.49
N ASP A 88 8.34 -1.75 3.51
CA ASP A 88 7.60 -2.11 4.70
C ASP A 88 8.07 -1.28 5.91
N ILE A 89 7.44 -0.12 6.11
CA ILE A 89 7.79 0.83 7.18
C ILE A 89 7.42 0.29 8.57
N ARG A 90 6.56 -0.73 8.62
CA ARG A 90 5.98 -1.24 9.86
C ARG A 90 6.42 -2.65 10.21
N GLU A 91 7.39 -3.20 9.48
CA GLU A 91 7.99 -4.52 9.71
C GLU A 91 6.93 -5.64 9.79
N ILE A 92 5.96 -5.62 8.87
CA ILE A 92 4.94 -6.66 8.71
C ILE A 92 5.57 -7.98 8.22
N PHE A 93 6.60 -7.90 7.38
CA PHE A 93 7.29 -9.05 6.79
C PHE A 93 8.75 -9.16 7.24
N ASP A 94 9.27 -10.39 7.33
CA ASP A 94 10.70 -10.62 7.55
C ASP A 94 11.51 -10.20 6.32
N ALA A 95 12.51 -9.34 6.53
CA ALA A 95 13.28 -8.75 5.45
C ALA A 95 14.09 -9.80 4.65
N GLU A 96 14.62 -10.82 5.33
CA GLU A 96 15.41 -11.87 4.68
C GLU A 96 14.51 -12.84 3.91
N GLU A 97 13.32 -13.14 4.41
CA GLU A 97 12.30 -13.89 3.68
C GLU A 97 11.82 -13.13 2.44
N ALA A 98 11.55 -11.83 2.56
CA ALA A 98 11.17 -10.97 1.45
C ALA A 98 12.25 -10.97 0.35
N ARG A 99 13.52 -10.77 0.72
CA ARG A 99 14.64 -10.81 -0.23
C ARG A 99 14.81 -12.17 -0.92
N ARG A 100 14.61 -13.27 -0.19
CA ARG A 100 14.65 -14.63 -0.78
C ARG A 100 13.48 -14.88 -1.71
N ALA A 101 12.33 -14.25 -1.46
CA ALA A 101 11.22 -14.28 -2.38
C ALA A 101 11.59 -13.52 -3.67
N GLY A 102 12.39 -12.45 -3.59
CA GLY A 102 12.74 -11.59 -4.73
C GLY A 102 11.75 -10.45 -4.86
#